data_AF-A0A2X2V6V6-F1
#
_entry.id   AF-A0A2X2V6V6-F1
#
_cell.length_a   1.000
_cell.length_b   1.000
_cell.length_c   1.000
_cell.angle_alpha   90.00
_cell.angle_beta   90.00
_cell.angle_gamma   90.00
#
_symmetry.space_group_name_H-M   'P 1'
#
loop_
_entity.id
_entity.type
_entity.pdbx_description
1 polymer ?
#
loop_
_entity_poly.entity_id
_entity_poly.type
_entity_poly.pdbx_seq_one_letter_code
_entity_poly.pdbx_strand_id
1 'polypeptide(L)'
;MHWHGLEVGGEVDGGPQGVIAAGGKRSVTFTPQQRAATCWFHPHQHGKTGHQVAMGLGGLVLIEDNESAQLMLPKQWGIDDIPLIIQDKRFG
;
A
#
# COMPACT_ATOMS: atom_id res chain seq x y z
N MET A 1 -3.33 -8.44 -3.66
CA MET A 1 -2.54 -7.27 -3.24
C MET A 1 -3.54 -6.32 -2.66
N HIS A 2 -3.49 -6.08 -1.36
CA HIS A 2 -4.46 -5.25 -0.65
C HIS A 2 -3.95 -3.82 -0.49
N TRP A 3 -4.85 -2.85 -0.69
CA TRP A 3 -4.56 -1.43 -0.60
C TRP A 3 -5.00 -0.89 0.77
N HIS A 4 -4.17 -1.12 1.78
CA HIS A 4 -4.50 -0.78 3.15
C HIS A 4 -4.63 0.73 3.35
N GLY A 5 -5.84 1.16 3.72
CA GLY A 5 -6.20 2.57 3.93
C GLY A 5 -6.80 3.24 2.71
N LEU A 6 -6.79 2.61 1.53
CA LEU A 6 -7.50 3.11 0.36
C LEU A 6 -8.99 2.79 0.47
N GLU A 7 -9.82 3.81 0.24
CA GLU A 7 -11.28 3.72 0.17
C GLU A 7 -11.69 3.24 -1.22
N VAL A 8 -11.68 1.91 -1.41
CA VAL A 8 -11.99 1.27 -2.70
C VAL A 8 -13.03 0.17 -2.55
N GLY A 9 -13.71 -0.16 -3.65
CA GLY A 9 -14.68 -1.26 -3.68
C GLY A 9 -14.03 -2.63 -3.47
N GLY A 10 -14.76 -3.56 -2.85
CA GLY A 10 -14.26 -4.91 -2.53
C GLY A 10 -13.70 -5.68 -3.74
N GLU A 11 -14.24 -5.44 -4.93
CA GLU A 11 -13.77 -6.05 -6.19
C GLU A 11 -12.31 -5.70 -6.51
N VAL A 12 -11.82 -4.52 -6.11
CA VAL A 12 -10.46 -4.06 -6.37
C VAL A 12 -9.60 -3.96 -5.10
N ASP A 13 -10.22 -4.13 -3.92
CA ASP A 13 -9.58 -4.07 -2.61
C ASP A 13 -8.41 -5.05 -2.48
N GLY A 14 -8.54 -6.26 -3.03
CA GLY A 14 -7.45 -7.23 -3.10
C GLY A 14 -7.15 -7.99 -1.80
N GLY A 15 -8.15 -8.09 -0.92
CA GLY A 15 -8.24 -9.06 0.18
C GLY A 15 -8.16 -10.55 -0.26
N PRO A 16 -8.45 -11.51 0.63
CA PRO A 16 -8.14 -12.94 0.42
C PRO A 16 -8.77 -13.58 -0.82
N GLN A 17 -9.91 -13.07 -1.27
CA GLN A 17 -10.62 -13.54 -2.47
C GLN A 17 -9.94 -13.07 -3.77
N GLY A 18 -9.14 -12.01 -3.71
CA GLY A 18 -8.48 -11.37 -4.84
C GLY A 18 -7.19 -12.05 -5.30
N VAL A 19 -7.22 -13.37 -5.45
CA VAL A 19 -6.05 -14.22 -5.75
C VAL A 19 -5.41 -13.83 -7.11
N ILE A 20 -4.08 -13.80 -7.13
CA ILE A 20 -3.28 -13.72 -8.35
C ILE A 20 -2.45 -15.00 -8.41
N ALA A 21 -2.74 -15.87 -9.38
CA ALA A 21 -2.00 -17.13 -9.54
C ALA A 21 -0.52 -16.86 -9.87
N ALA A 22 0.36 -17.81 -9.53
CA ALA A 22 1.77 -17.74 -9.92
C ALA A 22 1.90 -17.65 -11.45
N GLY A 23 2.68 -16.69 -11.95
CA GLY A 23 2.79 -16.39 -13.38
C GLY A 23 1.56 -15.69 -13.99
N GLY A 24 0.49 -15.50 -13.20
CA GLY A 24 -0.71 -14.79 -13.60
C GLY A 24 -0.58 -13.27 -13.50
N LYS A 25 -1.57 -12.57 -14.05
CA LYS A 25 -1.70 -11.12 -13.98
C LYS A 25 -3.13 -10.76 -13.61
N ARG A 26 -3.28 -9.73 -12.79
CA ARG A 26 -4.56 -9.09 -12.49
C ARG A 26 -4.41 -7.59 -12.67
N SER A 27 -5.35 -6.97 -13.36
CA SER A 27 -5.45 -5.51 -13.48
C SER A 27 -6.64 -5.04 -12.65
N VAL A 28 -6.46 -3.93 -11.94
CA VAL A 28 -7.52 -3.23 -11.21
C VAL A 28 -7.45 -1.75 -11.54
N THR A 29 -8.60 -1.08 -11.53
CA THR A 29 -8.69 0.36 -11.78
C THR A 29 -9.57 0.96 -10.71
N PHE A 30 -9.09 2.02 -10.08
CA PHE A 30 -9.84 2.86 -9.17
C PHE A 30 -9.21 4.25 -9.19
N THR A 31 -9.99 5.25 -8.79
CA THR A 31 -9.52 6.60 -8.54
C THR A 31 -9.73 6.86 -7.06
N PRO A 32 -8.66 7.11 -6.27
CA PRO A 32 -8.83 7.49 -4.87
C PRO A 32 -9.72 8.75 -4.77
N GLN A 33 -10.76 8.68 -3.95
CA GLN A 33 -11.70 9.79 -3.69
C GLN A 33 -11.73 10.14 -2.20
N GLN A 34 -10.55 10.11 -1.57
CA GLN A 34 -10.34 10.41 -0.15
C GLN A 34 -9.30 11.51 0.01
N ARG A 35 -9.18 12.05 1.22
CA ARG A 35 -8.20 13.09 1.55
C ARG A 35 -6.76 12.59 1.44
N ALA A 36 -5.80 13.53 1.33
CA ALA A 36 -4.38 13.21 1.38
C ALA A 36 -4.03 12.37 2.61
N ALA A 37 -3.27 11.30 2.39
CA ALA A 37 -2.93 10.30 3.38
C ALA A 37 -1.73 9.46 2.97
N THR A 38 -1.00 8.95 3.96
CA THR A 38 -0.03 7.86 3.77
C THR A 38 -0.74 6.53 4.00
N CYS A 39 -1.06 5.85 2.90
CA CYS A 39 -1.56 4.49 2.89
C CYS A 39 -0.42 3.52 2.55
N TRP A 40 -0.73 2.23 2.47
CA TRP A 40 0.26 1.22 2.10
C TRP A 40 -0.40 0.04 1.39
N PHE A 41 0.39 -0.81 0.75
CA PHE A 41 -0.09 -2.03 0.15
C PHE A 41 0.71 -3.23 0.63
N HIS A 42 0.03 -4.37 0.77
CA HIS A 42 0.66 -5.62 1.18
C HIS A 42 -0.14 -6.83 0.67
N PRO A 43 0.44 -8.04 0.64
CA PRO A 43 -0.32 -9.25 0.33
C PRO A 43 -1.38 -9.52 1.39
N HIS A 44 -2.50 -10.11 0.96
CA HIS A 44 -3.58 -10.52 1.86
C HIS A 44 -4.00 -11.99 1.62
N GLN A 45 -3.03 -12.81 1.20
CA GLN A 45 -3.27 -14.23 0.92
C GLN A 45 -3.77 -14.95 2.16
N HIS A 46 -4.89 -15.66 2.03
CA HIS A 46 -5.47 -16.46 3.11
C HIS A 46 -4.44 -17.41 3.72
N GLY A 47 -4.26 -17.34 5.04
CA GLY A 47 -3.33 -18.18 5.81
C GLY A 47 -1.83 -17.95 5.55
N LYS A 48 -1.45 -17.07 4.62
CA LYS A 48 -0.04 -16.86 4.22
C LYS A 48 0.43 -15.40 4.26
N THR A 49 -0.43 -14.48 4.68
CA THR A 49 -0.14 -13.03 4.72
C THR A 49 1.12 -12.72 5.53
N GLY A 50 1.22 -13.21 6.77
CA GLY A 50 2.38 -12.96 7.62
C GLY A 50 3.70 -13.43 7.00
N HIS A 51 3.73 -14.62 6.41
CA HIS A 51 4.92 -15.13 5.71
C HIS A 51 5.30 -14.25 4.50
N GLN A 52 4.33 -13.90 3.65
CA GLN A 52 4.61 -13.10 2.46
C GLN A 52 5.12 -11.68 2.80
N VAL A 53 4.59 -11.05 3.86
CA VAL A 53 5.09 -9.77 4.36
C VAL A 53 6.47 -9.92 5.02
N ALA A 54 6.68 -10.98 5.80
CA ALA A 54 7.99 -11.27 6.40
C ALA A 54 9.08 -11.46 5.34
N MET A 55 8.74 -12.06 4.20
CA MET A 55 9.63 -12.21 3.04
C MET A 55 9.85 -10.91 2.24
N GLY A 56 9.21 -9.80 2.61
CA GLY A 56 9.53 -8.46 2.12
C GLY A 56 8.45 -7.79 1.27
N LEU A 57 7.29 -8.41 1.05
CA LEU A 57 6.23 -7.78 0.28
C LEU A 57 5.48 -6.73 1.10
N GLY A 58 5.71 -5.46 0.79
CA GLY A 58 4.99 -4.31 1.28
C GLY A 58 5.52 -3.03 0.64
N GLY A 59 4.69 -2.00 0.52
CA GLY A 59 5.09 -0.70 -0.01
C GLY A 59 4.08 0.39 0.34
N LEU A 60 4.44 1.65 0.08
CA LEU A 60 3.60 2.80 0.41
C LEU A 60 2.72 3.23 -0.77
N VAL A 61 1.59 3.85 -0.44
CA VAL A 61 0.76 4.64 -1.36
C VAL A 61 0.60 6.01 -0.74
N LEU A 62 1.05 7.06 -1.44
CA LEU A 62 0.85 8.44 -1.02
C LEU A 62 -0.31 9.02 -1.81
N ILE A 63 -1.34 9.46 -1.10
CA ILE A 63 -2.45 10.21 -1.68
C ILE A 63 -2.18 11.67 -1.40
N GLU A 64 -2.15 12.49 -2.45
CA GLU A 64 -2.01 13.94 -2.38
C GLU A 64 -3.31 14.59 -2.84
N ASP A 65 -3.60 15.79 -2.31
CA ASP A 65 -4.75 16.61 -2.69
C ASP A 65 -4.35 18.08 -2.80
N ASN A 66 -5.25 18.92 -3.31
CA ASN A 66 -4.97 20.34 -3.51
C ASN A 66 -4.76 21.07 -2.16
N GLU A 67 -5.50 20.67 -1.13
CA GLU A 67 -5.43 21.24 0.20
C GLU A 67 -4.06 21.01 0.84
N SER A 68 -3.52 19.79 0.77
CA SER A 68 -2.20 19.43 1.28
C SER A 68 -1.08 20.09 0.49
N ALA A 69 -1.21 20.22 -0.83
CA ALA A 69 -0.23 20.90 -1.69
C ALA A 69 -0.07 22.39 -1.39
N GLN A 70 -1.09 23.04 -0.82
CA GLN A 70 -1.05 24.44 -0.40
C GLN A 70 -0.34 24.67 0.93
N LEU A 71 -0.14 23.61 1.72
CA LEU A 71 0.60 23.71 2.98
C LEU A 71 2.10 23.85 2.71
N MET A 72 2.77 24.62 3.56
CA MET A 72 4.23 24.81 3.51
C MET A 72 4.96 23.68 4.26
N LEU A 73 4.54 22.44 4.06
CA LEU A 73 5.21 21.26 4.61
C LEU A 73 6.47 20.91 3.78
N PRO A 74 7.46 20.23 4.38
CA PRO A 74 8.48 19.49 3.64
C PRO A 74 7.82 18.59 2.58
N LYS A 75 8.40 18.53 1.38
CA LYS A 75 7.77 17.89 0.21
C LYS A 75 8.74 17.40 -0.85
N GLN A 76 10.05 17.49 -0.59
CA GLN A 76 11.08 16.90 -1.44
C GLN A 76 11.31 15.48 -0.97
N TRP A 77 10.69 14.53 -1.68
CA TRP A 77 10.78 13.11 -1.38
C TRP A 77 12.23 12.62 -1.29
N GLY A 78 12.55 11.94 -0.20
CA GLY A 78 13.88 11.43 0.11
C GLY A 78 14.89 12.49 0.58
N ILE A 79 14.50 13.76 0.67
CA ILE A 79 15.33 14.87 1.17
C ILE A 79 14.79 15.39 2.49
N ASP A 80 13.57 15.94 2.47
CA ASP A 80 12.90 16.50 3.65
C ASP A 80 11.50 15.89 3.90
N ASP A 81 10.98 15.12 2.93
CA ASP A 81 9.86 14.20 3.08
C ASP A 81 10.37 12.76 2.98
N ILE A 82 10.43 12.03 4.10
CA ILE A 82 11.18 10.77 4.21
C ILE A 82 10.26 9.63 4.62
N PRO A 83 10.11 8.57 3.78
CA PRO A 83 9.38 7.38 4.19
C PRO A 83 10.16 6.61 5.27
N LEU A 84 9.45 6.20 6.32
CA LEU A 84 10.00 5.30 7.34
C LEU A 84 9.11 4.07 7.50
N ILE A 85 9.55 2.95 6.92
CA ILE A 85 8.92 1.63 7.10
C ILE A 85 9.76 0.84 8.09
N ILE A 86 9.18 0.50 9.24
CA ILE A 86 9.87 -0.24 10.31
C ILE A 86 9.33 -1.67 10.31
N GLN A 87 10.23 -2.65 10.22
CA GLN A 87 9.92 -4.07 10.31
C GLN A 87 10.94 -4.77 11.20
N ASP A 88 10.49 -5.67 12.06
CA ASP A 88 11.36 -6.64 12.73
C ASP A 88 11.40 -7.95 11.93
N LYS A 89 12.57 -8.59 11.93
CA LYS A 89 12.80 -9.92 11.33
C LYS A 89 13.83 -10.67 12.15
N ARG A 90 13.68 -11.99 12.22
CA ARG A 90 14.69 -12.89 12.79
C ARG A 90 15.29 -13.75 11.69
N PHE A 91 16.61 -13.77 11.63
CA PHE A 91 17.39 -14.66 10.79
C PHE A 91 17.91 -15.82 11.65
N GLY A 92 18.04 -17.01 11.04
CA GLY A 92 18.59 -18.21 11.66
C GLY A 92 19.83 -18.68 10.93
#